data_AF-A0A1F5PLV6-F1
#
_entry.id   AF-A0A1F5PLV6-F1
#
_cell.length_a   1.000
_cell.length_b   1.000
_cell.length_c   1.000
_cell.angle_alpha   90.00
_cell.angle_beta   90.00
_cell.angle_gamma   90.00
#
_symmetry.space_group_name_H-M   'P 1'
#
loop_
_entity.id
_entity.type
_entity.pdbx_description
1 polymer ?
#
loop_
_entity_poly.entity_id
_entity_poly.type
_entity_poly.pdbx_seq_one_letter_code
_entity_poly.pdbx_strand_id
1 'polypeptide(L)'
;MAVFDGPFRRKVDRSLAHNGEVQPLQIRCDILIVMHSGDFDLTLSDEVRRKELDNTVGNWSVHFWEKYPDDCYSFGLWCADGYHRSSSIGISNVDIRLVERFRTFLQKEFPSSRFRLRIYHPYGMGLDLESYRHLSETIVSYPMRKSSQAAMQLYVNSRPLLRLMQDSRQHVERMDDREQIVAYFAGRFDGDGSVYADGKTYCRIAYSSEAEARMDQQLLLKIGITKSSVYHYKQAQEYCLYISKNIASSFVGMISQYALTTPEMHASVPVETFPALS
;
A
#
# COMPACT_ATOMS: atom_id res chain seq x y z
N MET A 1 -24.33 -14.42 16.25
CA MET A 1 -24.60 -15.87 16.26
C MET A 1 -25.45 -16.18 15.04
N ALA A 2 -24.81 -16.63 13.96
CA ALA A 2 -25.43 -17.19 12.76
C ALA A 2 -24.34 -18.02 12.09
N VAL A 3 -24.56 -19.34 12.10
CA VAL A 3 -23.70 -20.40 11.60
C VAL A 3 -24.08 -20.64 10.14
N PHE A 4 -23.10 -20.78 9.25
CA PHE A 4 -23.31 -21.44 7.96
C PHE A 4 -22.21 -22.49 7.75
N ASP A 5 -22.64 -23.73 7.96
CA ASP A 5 -21.99 -24.99 7.63
C ASP A 5 -22.10 -25.28 6.12
N GLY A 6 -21.14 -26.02 5.57
CA GLY A 6 -21.37 -26.80 4.35
C GLY A 6 -20.17 -26.95 3.39
N PRO A 7 -19.45 -28.09 3.42
CA PRO A 7 -18.30 -28.36 2.54
C PRO A 7 -18.70 -29.09 1.24
N PHE A 8 -18.16 -28.66 0.11
CA PHE A 8 -18.29 -29.38 -1.16
C PHE A 8 -17.22 -30.48 -1.27
N ARG A 9 -17.59 -31.70 -0.84
CA ARG A 9 -16.87 -32.95 -1.15
C ARG A 9 -17.04 -33.27 -2.63
N ARG A 10 -15.95 -33.46 -3.38
CA ARG A 10 -15.97 -34.26 -4.62
C ARG A 10 -15.36 -35.62 -4.36
N LYS A 11 -16.10 -36.63 -4.84
CA LYS A 11 -15.80 -38.06 -4.78
C LYS A 11 -14.49 -38.38 -5.49
N VAL A 12 -13.71 -39.25 -4.87
CA VAL A 12 -12.58 -39.96 -5.48
C VAL A 12 -13.15 -41.29 -5.97
N ASP A 13 -13.20 -41.48 -7.29
CA ASP A 13 -13.38 -42.81 -7.88
C ASP A 13 -12.00 -43.43 -8.12
N ARG A 14 -11.76 -44.56 -7.46
CA ARG A 14 -10.66 -45.48 -7.75
C ARG A 14 -11.16 -46.48 -8.79
N SER A 15 -10.51 -46.57 -9.94
CA SER A 15 -10.38 -47.86 -10.62
C SER A 15 -9.17 -47.91 -11.57
N LEU A 16 -8.41 -48.99 -11.37
CA LEU A 16 -7.63 -49.78 -12.33
C LEU A 16 -6.24 -49.30 -12.78
N ALA A 17 -5.28 -50.14 -12.38
CA ALA A 17 -3.88 -50.22 -12.71
C ALA A 17 -3.58 -50.30 -14.21
N HIS A 18 -2.45 -49.75 -14.63
CA HIS A 18 -1.50 -50.41 -15.55
C HIS A 18 -0.09 -49.85 -15.35
N ASN A 19 0.88 -50.78 -15.31
CA ASN A 19 2.31 -50.56 -15.16
C ASN A 19 2.90 -49.86 -16.39
N GLY A 20 3.79 -48.90 -16.16
CA GLY A 20 4.66 -48.35 -17.20
C GLY A 20 5.58 -47.29 -16.60
N GLU A 21 6.87 -47.62 -16.46
CA GLU A 21 7.93 -46.65 -16.17
C GLU A 21 7.97 -45.57 -17.26
N VAL A 22 7.93 -44.30 -16.86
CA VAL A 22 8.20 -43.16 -17.75
C VAL A 22 9.26 -42.30 -17.09
N GLN A 23 10.43 -42.23 -17.72
CA GLN A 23 11.51 -41.34 -17.31
C GLN A 23 11.15 -39.87 -17.61
N PRO A 24 11.62 -38.90 -16.80
CA PRO A 24 11.31 -37.50 -17.03
C PRO A 24 12.09 -36.94 -18.23
N LEU A 25 11.33 -36.46 -19.23
CA LEU A 25 11.85 -35.71 -20.36
C LEU A 25 12.28 -34.31 -19.90
N GLN A 26 13.58 -34.02 -20.04
CA GLN A 26 14.17 -32.72 -19.79
C GLN A 26 13.87 -31.80 -20.99
N ILE A 27 12.87 -30.92 -20.87
CA ILE A 27 12.54 -29.95 -21.92
C ILE A 27 13.47 -28.73 -21.79
N ARG A 28 14.49 -28.69 -22.64
CA ARG A 28 15.20 -27.46 -23.01
C ARG A 28 14.34 -26.72 -24.04
N CYS A 29 13.94 -25.48 -23.74
CA CYS A 29 13.37 -24.58 -24.72
C CYS A 29 14.46 -23.64 -25.24
N ASP A 30 15.07 -24.01 -26.37
CA ASP A 30 15.83 -23.06 -27.19
C ASP A 30 14.82 -22.33 -28.09
N ILE A 31 14.66 -21.02 -27.90
CA ILE A 31 13.86 -20.17 -28.79
C ILE A 31 14.77 -19.67 -29.91
N LEU A 32 14.56 -20.21 -31.12
CA LEU A 32 15.15 -19.74 -32.36
C LEU A 32 14.31 -18.56 -32.89
N ILE A 33 14.86 -17.34 -32.88
CA ILE A 33 14.22 -16.18 -33.53
C ILE A 33 14.67 -16.17 -34.99
N VAL A 34 13.76 -16.54 -35.90
CA VAL A 34 13.91 -16.30 -37.34
C VAL A 34 13.39 -14.89 -37.62
N MET A 35 14.26 -13.96 -37.95
CA MET A 35 13.87 -12.64 -38.45
C MET A 35 13.65 -12.71 -39.97
N HIS A 36 12.42 -12.48 -40.42
CA HIS A 36 12.14 -12.08 -41.79
C HIS A 36 11.90 -10.57 -41.85
N SER A 37 12.60 -9.92 -42.78
CA SER A 37 12.47 -8.51 -43.13
C SER A 37 11.25 -8.30 -44.03
N GLY A 38 10.32 -7.42 -43.64
CA GLY A 38 9.27 -6.93 -44.53
C GLY A 38 8.12 -6.25 -43.79
N ASP A 39 8.00 -4.94 -44.01
CA ASP A 39 6.84 -4.05 -43.82
C ASP A 39 6.29 -3.83 -42.39
N PHE A 40 6.73 -2.72 -41.81
CA PHE A 40 6.31 -2.17 -40.52
C PHE A 40 4.99 -1.40 -40.68
N ASP A 41 3.85 -2.05 -40.40
CA ASP A 41 2.58 -1.37 -40.17
C ASP A 41 2.53 -0.86 -38.72
N LEU A 42 2.79 0.44 -38.54
CA LEU A 42 2.92 1.14 -37.26
C LEU A 42 1.62 1.26 -36.45
N THR A 43 0.50 0.74 -36.95
CA THR A 43 -0.81 0.86 -36.27
C THR A 43 -1.24 -0.39 -35.51
N LEU A 44 -0.79 -1.58 -35.94
CA LEU A 44 -1.09 -2.85 -35.27
C LEU A 44 -0.25 -3.08 -34.00
N SER A 45 0.97 -2.52 -33.94
CA SER A 45 1.91 -2.77 -32.83
C SER A 45 1.46 -2.14 -31.51
N ASP A 46 0.74 -1.02 -31.55
CA ASP A 46 0.27 -0.32 -30.35
C ASP A 46 -0.98 -0.99 -29.75
N GLU A 47 -1.83 -1.58 -30.57
CA GLU A 47 -3.01 -2.31 -30.10
C GLU A 47 -2.65 -3.69 -29.52
N VAL A 48 -1.64 -4.35 -30.11
CA VAL A 48 -1.05 -5.59 -29.58
C VAL A 48 -0.29 -5.32 -28.27
N ARG A 49 0.52 -4.24 -28.18
CA ARG A 49 1.17 -3.82 -26.92
C ARG A 49 0.17 -3.48 -25.82
N ARG A 50 -0.96 -2.83 -26.14
CA ARG A 50 -2.02 -2.54 -25.17
C ARG A 50 -2.71 -3.81 -24.66
N LYS A 51 -2.86 -4.83 -25.50
CA LYS A 51 -3.41 -6.14 -25.10
C LYS A 51 -2.42 -6.99 -24.28
N GLU A 52 -1.11 -6.89 -24.55
CA GLU A 52 -0.10 -7.57 -23.74
C GLU A 52 -0.05 -7.04 -22.29
N LEU A 53 -0.22 -5.73 -22.08
CA LEU A 53 -0.27 -5.17 -20.72
C LEU A 53 -1.53 -5.55 -19.92
N ASP A 54 -2.57 -6.09 -20.56
CA ASP A 54 -3.84 -6.38 -19.90
C ASP A 54 -3.88 -7.79 -19.28
N ASN A 55 -3.06 -8.74 -19.77
CA ASN A 55 -3.11 -10.13 -19.32
C ASN A 55 -1.74 -10.82 -19.16
N THR A 56 -0.63 -10.17 -19.54
CA THR A 56 0.69 -10.80 -19.37
C THR A 56 1.09 -10.70 -17.92
N VAL A 57 1.43 -11.84 -17.34
CA VAL A 57 2.01 -11.97 -16.00
C VAL A 57 3.34 -11.24 -16.06
N GLY A 58 3.34 -9.93 -15.80
CA GLY A 58 4.55 -9.12 -15.80
C GLY A 58 5.60 -9.81 -14.94
N ASN A 59 6.84 -9.81 -15.40
CA ASN A 59 7.98 -10.30 -14.64
C ASN A 59 8.24 -9.35 -13.46
N TRP A 60 7.39 -9.40 -12.44
CA TRP A 60 7.54 -8.68 -11.18
C TRP A 60 8.50 -9.46 -10.26
N SER A 61 9.58 -10.01 -10.80
CA SER A 61 10.54 -10.90 -10.11
C SER A 61 11.48 -10.16 -9.16
N VAL A 62 11.11 -8.96 -8.73
CA VAL A 62 11.97 -8.03 -8.03
C VAL A 62 11.12 -7.44 -6.91
N HIS A 63 11.58 -7.58 -5.66
CA HIS A 63 10.83 -7.07 -4.52
C HIS A 63 10.59 -5.57 -4.67
N PHE A 64 9.50 -5.07 -4.10
CA PHE A 64 9.07 -3.70 -4.35
C PHE A 64 10.09 -2.64 -3.90
N TRP A 65 10.89 -2.95 -2.88
CA TRP A 65 11.96 -2.06 -2.40
C TRP A 65 13.22 -2.07 -3.25
N GLU A 66 13.35 -2.84 -4.31
CA GLU A 66 14.52 -2.72 -5.20
C GLU A 66 14.38 -1.53 -6.19
N LYS A 67 13.36 -0.69 -6.00
CA LYS A 67 13.04 0.50 -6.80
C LYS A 67 13.44 1.80 -6.08
N TYR A 68 12.73 2.89 -6.37
CA TYR A 68 12.98 4.24 -5.87
C TYR A 68 12.37 4.45 -4.47
N PRO A 69 12.95 5.33 -3.63
CA PRO A 69 12.38 5.67 -2.30
C PRO A 69 10.90 6.10 -2.35
N ASP A 70 10.50 6.88 -3.37
CA ASP A 70 9.11 7.30 -3.57
C ASP A 70 8.13 6.13 -3.76
N ASP A 71 8.60 5.03 -4.35
CA ASP A 71 7.80 3.82 -4.45
C ASP A 71 7.64 3.25 -3.04
N CYS A 72 8.73 3.11 -2.27
CA CYS A 72 8.71 2.59 -0.90
C CYS A 72 7.75 3.37 0.01
N TYR A 73 7.69 4.70 -0.14
CA TYR A 73 6.64 5.52 0.50
C TYR A 73 5.23 5.02 0.15
N SER A 74 4.93 4.86 -1.14
CA SER A 74 3.60 4.42 -1.59
C SER A 74 3.28 3.01 -1.08
N PHE A 75 4.29 2.14 -0.96
CA PHE A 75 4.13 0.82 -0.36
C PHE A 75 3.86 0.87 1.14
N GLY A 76 4.58 1.71 1.89
CA GLY A 76 4.31 1.94 3.32
C GLY A 76 2.89 2.46 3.55
N LEU A 77 2.48 3.43 2.73
CA LEU A 77 1.12 3.98 2.75
C LEU A 77 0.07 2.92 2.41
N TRP A 78 0.33 2.05 1.42
CA TRP A 78 -0.54 0.92 1.10
C TRP A 78 -0.59 -0.12 2.22
N CYS A 79 0.49 -0.34 2.95
CA CYS A 79 0.46 -1.28 4.06
C CYS A 79 -0.44 -0.78 5.21
N ALA A 80 -0.57 0.54 5.38
CA ALA A 80 -1.50 1.19 6.31
C ALA A 80 -2.94 1.20 5.77
N ASP A 81 -3.20 1.93 4.68
CA ASP A 81 -4.55 2.22 4.17
C ASP A 81 -4.90 1.50 2.86
N GLY A 82 -4.20 0.41 2.57
CA GLY A 82 -4.35 -0.34 1.33
C GLY A 82 -5.74 -0.90 1.15
N TYR A 83 -6.31 -0.65 -0.03
CA TYR A 83 -7.49 -1.34 -0.51
C TYR A 83 -7.11 -2.52 -1.39
N HIS A 84 -7.75 -3.66 -1.15
CA HIS A 84 -7.78 -4.74 -2.13
C HIS A 84 -9.12 -5.48 -2.12
N ARG A 85 -9.55 -5.95 -3.30
CA ARG A 85 -10.68 -6.88 -3.43
C ARG A 85 -10.55 -7.66 -4.73
N SER A 86 -10.54 -8.99 -4.65
CA SER A 86 -10.37 -9.88 -5.80
C SER A 86 -9.06 -9.62 -6.57
N SER A 87 -9.09 -8.80 -7.62
CA SER A 87 -7.91 -8.38 -8.40
C SER A 87 -7.68 -6.87 -8.36
N SER A 88 -8.46 -6.15 -7.56
CA SER A 88 -8.31 -4.71 -7.38
C SER A 88 -7.25 -4.43 -6.32
N ILE A 89 -6.41 -3.44 -6.59
CA ILE A 89 -5.45 -2.85 -5.65
C ILE A 89 -5.61 -1.33 -5.68
N GLY A 90 -5.57 -0.71 -4.51
CA GLY A 90 -5.78 0.73 -4.36
C GLY A 90 -5.47 1.21 -2.96
N ILE A 91 -5.96 2.40 -2.64
CA ILE A 91 -5.92 3.02 -1.31
C ILE A 91 -7.34 3.45 -0.92
N SER A 92 -7.63 3.45 0.38
CA SER A 92 -8.87 4.03 0.93
C SER A 92 -8.51 5.05 2.00
N ASN A 93 -8.66 6.35 1.73
CA ASN A 93 -8.26 7.40 2.67
C ASN A 93 -9.20 8.64 2.58
N VAL A 94 -9.24 9.44 3.64
CA VAL A 94 -10.03 10.68 3.75
C VAL A 94 -9.24 11.92 3.31
N ASP A 95 -7.91 11.89 3.39
CA ASP A 95 -7.01 12.93 2.90
C ASP A 95 -6.75 12.74 1.40
N ILE A 96 -7.18 13.71 0.61
CA ILE A 96 -7.04 13.69 -0.86
C ILE A 96 -5.56 13.68 -1.28
N ARG A 97 -4.67 14.28 -0.51
CA ARG A 97 -3.23 14.38 -0.83
C ARG A 97 -2.58 13.00 -0.80
N LEU A 98 -2.97 12.14 0.15
CA LEU A 98 -2.50 10.75 0.22
C LEU A 98 -3.00 9.94 -0.97
N VAL A 99 -4.25 10.16 -1.37
CA VAL A 99 -4.84 9.52 -2.56
C VAL A 99 -4.15 9.97 -3.85
N GLU A 100 -3.83 11.26 -3.99
CA GLU A 100 -3.07 11.81 -5.11
C GLU A 100 -1.64 11.27 -5.17
N ARG A 101 -0.98 11.14 -4.02
CA ARG A 101 0.36 10.58 -3.91
C ARG A 101 0.37 9.12 -4.36
N PHE A 102 -0.58 8.31 -3.88
CA PHE A 102 -0.73 6.92 -4.31
C PHE A 102 -1.13 6.79 -5.79
N ARG A 103 -1.95 7.73 -6.30
CA ARG A 103 -2.29 7.81 -7.73
C ARG A 103 -1.04 8.00 -8.59
N THR A 104 -0.17 8.93 -8.23
CA THR A 104 1.09 9.20 -8.96
C THR A 104 1.95 7.94 -9.04
N PHE A 105 1.98 7.14 -7.96
CA PHE A 105 2.62 5.83 -7.99
C PHE A 105 1.98 4.88 -9.02
N LEU A 106 0.66 4.74 -9.02
CA LEU A 106 -0.04 3.89 -9.99
C LEU A 106 0.13 4.36 -11.44
N GLN A 107 0.28 5.68 -11.67
CA GLN A 107 0.45 6.25 -13.02
C GLN A 107 1.75 5.84 -13.71
N LYS A 108 2.76 5.39 -12.95
CA LYS A 108 4.00 4.86 -13.53
C LYS A 108 3.76 3.61 -14.37
N GLU A 109 2.72 2.84 -14.03
CA GLU A 109 2.46 1.51 -14.58
C GLU A 109 1.13 1.43 -15.36
N PHE A 110 0.18 2.34 -15.09
CA PHE A 110 -1.16 2.30 -15.68
C PHE A 110 -1.60 3.66 -16.22
N PRO A 111 -2.29 3.69 -17.38
CA PRO A 111 -2.90 4.91 -17.88
C PRO A 111 -4.08 5.34 -16.98
N SER A 112 -4.32 6.66 -16.89
CA SER A 112 -5.37 7.25 -16.05
C SER A 112 -6.77 6.69 -16.30
N SER A 113 -7.06 6.24 -17.53
CA SER A 113 -8.34 5.61 -17.91
C SER A 113 -8.62 4.29 -17.19
N ARG A 114 -7.60 3.62 -16.62
CA ARG A 114 -7.76 2.42 -15.78
C ARG A 114 -8.17 2.74 -14.35
N PHE A 115 -8.01 3.99 -13.91
CA PHE A 115 -8.31 4.37 -12.53
C PHE A 115 -9.82 4.35 -12.30
N ARG A 116 -10.20 3.89 -11.12
CA ARG A 116 -11.57 3.89 -10.63
C ARG A 116 -11.57 4.57 -9.27
N LEU A 117 -12.46 5.54 -9.09
CA LEU A 117 -12.65 6.22 -7.82
C LEU A 117 -14.04 5.92 -7.28
N ARG A 118 -14.11 5.48 -6.03
CA ARG A 118 -15.35 5.45 -5.25
C ARG A 118 -15.26 6.50 -4.14
N ILE A 119 -16.31 7.28 -3.95
CA ILE A 119 -16.40 8.28 -2.89
C ILE A 119 -17.55 7.91 -1.96
N TYR A 120 -17.23 7.59 -0.72
CA TYR A 120 -18.21 7.36 0.34
C TYR A 120 -18.40 8.66 1.09
N HIS A 121 -19.63 9.18 1.22
CA HIS A 121 -19.85 10.48 1.84
C HIS A 121 -21.07 10.46 2.80
N PRO A 122 -21.16 11.36 3.78
CA PRO A 122 -22.31 11.46 4.66
C PRO A 122 -23.61 11.71 3.90
N TYR A 123 -24.71 11.18 4.42
CA TYR A 123 -26.03 11.44 3.85
C TYR A 123 -26.37 12.93 3.92
N GLY A 124 -26.89 13.50 2.83
CA GLY A 124 -27.22 14.93 2.76
C GLY A 124 -26.03 15.87 2.51
N MET A 125 -24.79 15.36 2.46
CA MET A 125 -23.65 16.15 2.00
C MET A 125 -23.72 16.34 0.49
N GLY A 126 -23.73 17.59 0.03
CA GLY A 126 -23.52 17.92 -1.38
C GLY A 126 -22.08 17.63 -1.76
N LEU A 127 -21.87 16.76 -2.75
CA LEU A 127 -20.55 16.38 -3.23
C LEU A 127 -20.33 16.94 -4.63
N ASP A 128 -19.33 17.81 -4.79
CA ASP A 128 -18.88 18.24 -6.12
C ASP A 128 -17.95 17.19 -6.71
N LEU A 129 -18.48 16.33 -7.57
CA LEU A 129 -17.71 15.28 -8.24
C LEU A 129 -16.65 15.84 -9.21
N GLU A 130 -16.83 17.07 -9.69
CA GLU A 130 -15.91 17.66 -10.67
C GLU A 130 -14.55 17.95 -10.02
N SER A 131 -14.56 18.35 -8.75
CA SER A 131 -13.34 18.53 -7.93
C SER A 131 -12.48 17.27 -7.77
N TYR A 132 -12.98 16.07 -8.13
CA TYR A 132 -12.24 14.81 -8.06
C TYR A 132 -11.84 14.24 -9.43
N ARG A 133 -12.14 14.94 -10.54
CA ARG A 133 -11.86 14.45 -11.90
C ARG A 133 -10.38 14.26 -12.20
N HIS A 134 -9.51 15.04 -11.56
CA HIS A 134 -8.07 14.85 -11.68
C HIS A 134 -7.62 13.49 -11.13
N LEU A 135 -8.36 12.90 -10.18
CA LEU A 135 -8.06 11.57 -9.64
C LEU A 135 -8.46 10.44 -10.60
N SER A 136 -9.64 10.52 -11.21
CA SER A 136 -10.15 9.48 -12.10
C SER A 136 -11.26 10.01 -13.01
N GLU A 137 -11.29 9.53 -14.26
CA GLU A 137 -12.40 9.74 -15.18
C GLU A 137 -13.66 8.97 -14.78
N THR A 138 -13.50 7.86 -14.03
CA THR A 138 -14.60 7.00 -13.59
C THR A 138 -14.82 7.14 -12.09
N ILE A 139 -15.80 7.96 -11.73
CA ILE A 139 -16.14 8.28 -10.33
C ILE A 139 -17.54 7.75 -10.02
N VAL A 140 -17.67 7.06 -8.89
CA VAL A 140 -18.97 6.64 -8.34
C VAL A 140 -19.05 7.08 -6.89
N SER A 141 -20.15 7.71 -6.49
CA SER A 141 -20.38 8.10 -5.10
C SER A 141 -21.42 7.23 -4.41
N TYR A 142 -21.25 7.05 -3.10
CA TYR A 142 -22.15 6.28 -2.24
C TYR A 142 -22.45 7.06 -0.95
N PRO A 143 -23.70 7.44 -0.70
CA PRO A 143 -24.08 8.04 0.57
C PRO A 143 -24.04 6.97 1.69
N MET A 144 -23.39 7.29 2.80
CA MET A 144 -23.22 6.41 3.95
C MET A 144 -23.68 7.09 5.24
N ARG A 145 -24.57 6.43 5.99
CA ARG A 145 -25.14 6.98 7.24
C ARG A 145 -24.13 7.14 8.37
N LYS A 146 -23.09 6.29 8.41
CA LYS A 146 -22.09 6.27 9.48
C LYS A 146 -20.85 7.12 9.18
N SER A 147 -20.74 7.68 7.98
CA SER A 147 -19.60 8.52 7.63
C SER A 147 -19.80 9.92 8.21
N SER A 148 -18.77 10.46 8.84
CA SER A 148 -18.72 11.87 9.26
C SER A 148 -18.14 12.80 8.19
N GLN A 149 -17.36 12.23 7.26
CA GLN A 149 -16.68 12.94 6.18
C GLN A 149 -16.62 12.10 4.90
N ALA A 150 -16.18 12.70 3.80
CA ALA A 150 -15.95 11.97 2.56
C ALA A 150 -14.69 11.09 2.68
N ALA A 151 -14.77 9.85 2.19
CA ALA A 151 -13.66 8.93 2.08
C ALA A 151 -13.53 8.45 0.63
N MET A 152 -12.31 8.49 0.11
CA MET A 152 -11.97 8.17 -1.26
C MET A 152 -11.34 6.79 -1.32
N GLN A 153 -11.82 5.96 -2.24
CA GLN A 153 -11.23 4.66 -2.57
C GLN A 153 -10.81 4.68 -4.03
N LEU A 154 -9.53 4.93 -4.27
CA LEU A 154 -8.91 4.93 -5.59
C LEU A 154 -8.27 3.56 -5.85
N TYR A 155 -8.58 2.93 -6.97
CA TYR A 155 -8.02 1.61 -7.30
C TYR A 155 -7.90 1.35 -8.79
N VAL A 156 -7.11 0.31 -9.11
CA VAL A 156 -6.99 -0.32 -10.42
C VAL A 156 -7.20 -1.82 -10.30
N ASN A 157 -7.58 -2.47 -11.39
CA ASN A 157 -7.58 -3.92 -11.47
C ASN A 157 -6.21 -4.40 -11.98
N SER A 158 -5.41 -4.97 -11.09
CA SER A 158 -4.12 -5.61 -11.38
C SER A 158 -3.78 -6.67 -10.33
N ARG A 159 -4.04 -7.94 -10.66
CA ARG A 159 -3.66 -9.08 -9.82
C ARG A 159 -2.13 -9.24 -9.66
N PRO A 160 -1.30 -9.00 -10.70
CA PRO A 160 0.16 -9.05 -10.56
C PRO A 160 0.67 -8.05 -9.52
N LEU A 161 0.24 -6.78 -9.58
CA LEU A 161 0.68 -5.76 -8.62
C LEU A 161 0.18 -6.08 -7.20
N LEU A 162 -1.06 -6.57 -7.05
CA LEU A 162 -1.57 -7.02 -5.75
C LEU A 162 -0.69 -8.11 -5.13
N ARG A 163 -0.31 -9.12 -5.92
CA ARG A 163 0.57 -10.20 -5.46
C ARG A 163 1.93 -9.69 -5.04
N LEU A 164 2.53 -8.79 -5.84
CA LEU A 164 3.82 -8.18 -5.50
C LEU A 164 3.76 -7.41 -4.18
N MET A 165 2.74 -6.57 -4.00
CA MET A 165 2.59 -5.78 -2.77
C MET A 165 2.33 -6.66 -1.55
N GLN A 166 1.55 -7.74 -1.71
CA GLN A 166 1.31 -8.73 -0.64
C GLN A 166 2.58 -9.51 -0.28
N ASP A 167 3.33 -9.98 -1.28
CA ASP A 167 4.60 -10.69 -1.06
C ASP A 167 5.63 -9.76 -0.39
N SER A 168 5.72 -8.51 -0.85
CA SER A 168 6.60 -7.50 -0.27
C SER A 168 6.23 -7.23 1.19
N ARG A 169 4.95 -7.11 1.53
CA ARG A 169 4.50 -6.89 2.92
C ARG A 169 4.91 -8.02 3.87
N GLN A 170 5.01 -9.26 3.37
CA GLN A 170 5.42 -10.42 4.16
C GLN A 170 6.93 -10.51 4.39
N HIS A 171 7.71 -9.71 3.66
CA HIS A 171 9.16 -9.80 3.61
C HIS A 171 9.83 -8.42 3.78
N VAL A 172 9.11 -7.46 4.38
CA VAL A 172 9.57 -6.07 4.51
C VAL A 172 10.87 -5.96 5.30
N GLU A 173 11.15 -6.92 6.18
CA GLU A 173 12.40 -7.04 6.93
C GLU A 173 13.64 -7.25 6.04
N ARG A 174 13.47 -7.59 4.76
CA ARG A 174 14.56 -7.73 3.78
C ARG A 174 14.99 -6.40 3.15
N MET A 175 14.27 -5.31 3.39
CA MET A 175 14.69 -3.98 2.95
C MET A 175 15.93 -3.57 3.76
N ASP A 176 17.02 -3.25 3.07
CA ASP A 176 18.33 -2.94 3.68
C ASP A 176 18.78 -1.49 3.45
N ASP A 177 18.30 -0.84 2.39
CA ASP A 177 18.66 0.54 2.11
C ASP A 177 17.98 1.51 3.08
N ARG A 178 18.80 2.36 3.70
CA ARG A 178 18.34 3.30 4.74
C ARG A 178 17.30 4.28 4.19
N GLU A 179 17.49 4.77 2.97
CA GLU A 179 16.62 5.78 2.37
C GLU A 179 15.24 5.21 2.07
N GLN A 180 15.20 4.00 1.50
CA GLN A 180 13.98 3.25 1.24
C GLN A 180 13.20 2.93 2.51
N ILE A 181 13.90 2.53 3.59
CA ILE A 181 13.26 2.26 4.89
C ILE A 181 12.62 3.52 5.46
N VAL A 182 13.32 4.66 5.37
CA VAL A 182 12.78 5.94 5.84
C VAL A 182 11.55 6.34 5.01
N ALA A 183 11.59 6.17 3.69
CA ALA A 183 10.44 6.44 2.83
C ALA A 183 9.24 5.52 3.15
N TYR A 184 9.49 4.22 3.31
CA TYR A 184 8.49 3.25 3.75
C TYR A 184 7.82 3.68 5.07
N PHE A 185 8.60 4.05 6.08
CA PHE A 185 8.05 4.52 7.35
C PHE A 185 7.29 5.84 7.22
N ALA A 186 7.69 6.75 6.33
CA ALA A 186 6.94 7.96 6.08
C ALA A 186 5.53 7.68 5.54
N GLY A 187 5.41 6.78 4.56
CA GLY A 187 4.11 6.37 4.03
C GLY A 187 3.26 5.62 5.06
N ARG A 188 3.88 4.70 5.80
CA ARG A 188 3.23 3.98 6.91
C ARG A 188 2.70 4.95 7.98
N PHE A 189 3.50 5.96 8.31
CA PHE A 189 3.15 6.96 9.31
C PHE A 189 2.06 7.93 8.84
N ASP A 190 2.05 8.33 7.57
CA ASP A 190 0.98 9.17 7.03
C ASP A 190 -0.39 8.49 7.03
N GLY A 191 -0.43 7.14 6.94
CA GLY A 191 -1.67 6.38 7.05
C GLY A 191 -2.09 6.10 8.51
N ASP A 192 -1.25 5.38 9.26
CA ASP A 192 -1.58 4.84 10.59
C ASP A 192 -0.79 5.49 11.75
N GLY A 193 0.01 6.50 11.45
CA GLY A 193 0.85 7.19 12.42
C GLY A 193 0.08 8.21 13.25
N SER A 194 0.51 8.38 14.49
CA SER A 194 0.06 9.49 15.32
C SER A 194 1.20 10.03 16.20
N VAL A 195 1.23 11.35 16.32
CA VAL A 195 2.03 12.07 17.32
C VAL A 195 1.06 12.65 18.35
N TYR A 196 1.38 12.53 19.64
CA TYR A 196 0.60 13.19 20.68
C TYR A 196 0.67 14.73 20.54
N ALA A 197 -0.36 15.44 21.01
CA ALA A 197 -0.55 16.88 20.75
C ALA A 197 0.59 17.80 21.21
N ASP A 198 1.43 17.36 22.15
CA ASP A 198 2.62 18.11 22.58
C ASP A 198 3.83 17.95 21.65
N GLY A 199 3.69 17.15 20.58
CA GLY A 199 4.73 16.85 19.60
C GLY A 199 5.90 16.03 20.15
N LYS A 200 5.95 15.71 21.45
CA LYS A 200 7.18 15.30 22.13
C LYS A 200 7.06 13.97 22.85
N THR A 201 5.85 13.54 23.22
CA THR A 201 5.75 12.51 24.26
C THR A 201 5.58 11.10 23.68
N TYR A 202 4.79 10.89 22.63
CA TYR A 202 4.64 9.56 22.01
C TYR A 202 4.40 9.65 20.51
N CYS A 203 5.24 8.94 19.75
CA CYS A 203 5.06 8.64 18.35
C CYS A 203 4.68 7.16 18.25
N ARG A 204 3.58 6.84 17.57
CA ARG A 204 3.13 5.46 17.39
C ARG A 204 2.60 5.22 15.98
N ILE A 205 2.62 3.96 15.56
CA ILE A 205 1.95 3.46 14.36
C ILE A 205 1.02 2.32 14.79
N ALA A 206 -0.22 2.33 14.30
CA ALA A 206 -1.20 1.27 14.57
C ALA A 206 -1.07 0.12 13.55
N TYR A 207 -1.42 -1.10 13.98
CA TYR A 207 -1.36 -2.31 13.19
C TYR A 207 -2.52 -3.25 13.55
N SER A 208 -2.97 -4.00 12.56
CA SER A 208 -3.97 -5.05 12.75
C SER A 208 -3.39 -6.37 13.28
N SER A 209 -2.07 -6.56 13.22
CA SER A 209 -1.41 -7.80 13.66
C SER A 209 -0.10 -7.56 14.40
N GLU A 210 0.20 -8.45 15.36
CA GLU A 210 1.46 -8.42 16.10
C GLU A 210 2.67 -8.68 15.19
N ALA A 211 2.54 -9.62 14.26
CA ALA A 211 3.60 -10.02 13.37
C ALA A 211 4.10 -8.83 12.54
N GLU A 212 3.17 -8.05 11.98
CA GLU A 212 3.50 -6.85 11.22
C GLU A 212 4.17 -5.77 12.08
N ALA A 213 3.61 -5.49 13.26
CA ALA A 213 4.20 -4.53 14.20
C ALA A 213 5.62 -4.92 14.60
N ARG A 214 5.90 -6.22 14.77
CA ARG A 214 7.23 -6.74 15.10
C ARG A 214 8.19 -6.71 13.92
N MET A 215 7.75 -6.97 12.70
CA MET A 215 8.59 -6.81 11.50
C MET A 215 9.04 -5.35 11.35
N ASP A 216 8.11 -4.41 11.45
CA ASP A 216 8.43 -2.97 11.40
C ASP A 216 9.31 -2.56 12.60
N GLN A 217 9.13 -3.15 13.78
CA GLN A 217 10.05 -2.93 14.92
C GLN A 217 11.49 -3.34 14.61
N GLN A 218 11.71 -4.47 13.92
CA GLN A 218 13.05 -4.89 13.51
C GLN A 218 13.62 -3.98 12.42
N LEU A 219 12.78 -3.53 11.50
CA LEU A 219 13.18 -2.64 10.42
C LEU A 219 13.64 -1.26 10.95
N LEU A 220 13.00 -0.75 12.02
CA LEU A 220 13.43 0.46 12.72
C LEU A 220 14.88 0.39 13.23
N LEU A 221 15.36 -0.81 13.63
CA LEU A 221 16.75 -0.97 14.09
C LEU A 221 17.75 -0.63 13.00
N LYS A 222 17.44 -0.96 11.73
CA LYS A 222 18.31 -0.71 10.58
C LYS A 222 18.52 0.78 10.30
N ILE A 223 17.57 1.63 10.70
CA ILE A 223 17.69 3.10 10.58
C ILE A 223 18.17 3.77 11.87
N GLY A 224 18.55 2.99 12.89
CA GLY A 224 19.09 3.49 14.16
C GLY A 224 18.05 3.79 15.24
N ILE A 225 16.78 3.42 15.02
CA ILE A 225 15.71 3.59 16.01
C ILE A 225 15.67 2.35 16.92
N THR A 226 16.48 2.40 17.98
CA THR A 226 16.70 1.25 18.89
C THR A 226 15.74 1.16 20.07
N LYS A 227 15.00 2.25 20.37
CA LYS A 227 14.07 2.32 21.51
C LYS A 227 12.63 2.35 21.04
N SER A 228 12.10 1.17 20.76
CA SER A 228 10.70 0.97 20.37
C SER A 228 10.07 -0.22 21.10
N SER A 229 8.75 -0.23 21.23
CA SER A 229 8.00 -1.33 21.86
C SER A 229 6.68 -1.58 21.16
N VAL A 230 6.24 -2.85 21.11
CA VAL A 230 4.92 -3.23 20.60
C VAL A 230 3.98 -3.45 21.77
N TYR A 231 2.82 -2.79 21.76
CA TYR A 231 1.77 -2.93 22.77
C TYR A 231 0.46 -3.39 22.14
N HIS A 232 -0.29 -4.28 22.79
CA HIS A 232 -1.58 -4.78 22.31
C HIS A 232 -2.75 -4.13 23.06
N TYR A 233 -3.55 -3.36 22.35
CA TYR A 233 -4.82 -2.81 22.82
C TYR A 233 -5.96 -3.83 22.65
N LYS A 234 -6.15 -4.68 23.66
CA LYS A 234 -7.15 -5.77 23.63
C LYS A 234 -8.58 -5.34 23.30
N GLN A 235 -9.01 -4.14 23.69
CA GLN A 235 -10.36 -3.67 23.42
C GLN A 235 -10.55 -3.26 21.95
N ALA A 236 -9.54 -2.61 21.36
CA ALA A 236 -9.55 -2.21 19.96
C ALA A 236 -9.16 -3.34 19.00
N GLN A 237 -8.56 -4.42 19.52
CA GLN A 237 -7.96 -5.50 18.73
C GLN A 237 -6.83 -5.00 17.81
N GLU A 238 -6.02 -4.07 18.33
CA GLU A 238 -4.96 -3.39 17.57
C GLU A 238 -3.62 -3.49 18.31
N TYR A 239 -2.54 -3.53 17.53
CA TYR A 239 -1.17 -3.45 18.03
C TYR A 239 -0.61 -2.07 17.72
N CYS A 240 0.09 -1.46 18.65
CA CYS A 240 0.76 -0.19 18.43
C CYS A 240 2.26 -0.35 18.60
N LEU A 241 3.03 0.04 17.58
CA LEU A 241 4.47 0.21 17.66
C LEU A 241 4.75 1.60 18.21
N TYR A 242 5.23 1.67 19.44
CA TYR A 242 5.66 2.90 20.10
C TYR A 242 7.12 3.17 19.83
N ILE A 243 7.42 4.41 19.47
CA ILE A 243 8.78 4.95 19.39
C ILE A 243 9.00 5.80 20.64
N SER A 244 10.09 5.52 21.37
CA SER A 244 10.38 6.19 22.63
C SER A 244 10.48 7.71 22.47
N LYS A 245 9.91 8.46 23.40
CA LYS A 245 9.94 9.93 23.46
C LYS A 245 11.33 10.53 23.20
N ASN A 246 12.38 9.88 23.70
CA ASN A 246 13.75 10.38 23.61
C ASN A 246 14.32 10.33 22.17
N ILE A 247 13.71 9.55 21.28
CA ILE A 247 14.13 9.42 19.87
C ILE A 247 13.01 9.75 18.88
N ALA A 248 11.80 10.04 19.36
CA ALA A 248 10.63 10.32 18.53
C ALA A 248 10.86 11.52 17.59
N SER A 249 11.44 12.62 18.08
CA SER A 249 11.76 13.78 17.23
C SER A 249 12.78 13.44 16.13
N SER A 250 13.75 12.56 16.42
CA SER A 250 14.69 12.09 15.41
C SER A 250 14.00 11.21 14.36
N PHE A 251 13.09 10.33 14.77
CA PHE A 251 12.29 9.55 13.83
C PHE A 251 11.42 10.44 12.94
N VAL A 252 10.64 11.36 13.54
CA VAL A 252 9.78 12.30 12.80
C VAL A 252 10.60 13.15 11.83
N GLY A 253 11.74 13.68 12.28
CA GLY A 253 12.63 14.47 11.42
C GLY A 253 13.28 13.66 10.28
N MET A 254 13.43 12.34 10.43
CA MET A 254 13.88 11.49 9.31
C MET A 254 12.76 11.29 8.30
N ILE A 255 11.56 10.93 8.74
CA ILE A 255 10.45 10.61 7.83
C ILE A 255 9.84 11.85 7.17
N SER A 256 9.99 13.05 7.76
CA SER A 256 9.43 14.30 7.24
C SER A 256 9.96 14.69 5.86
N GLN A 257 11.07 14.09 5.41
CA GLN A 257 11.58 14.31 4.04
C GLN A 257 10.67 13.71 2.96
N TYR A 258 9.84 12.71 3.31
CA TYR A 258 8.88 12.08 2.40
C TYR A 258 7.43 12.25 2.83
N ALA A 259 7.17 12.45 4.13
CA ALA A 259 5.83 12.51 4.68
C ALA A 259 5.08 13.77 4.25
N LEU A 260 3.78 13.62 4.03
CA LEU A 260 2.86 14.69 3.63
C LEU A 260 2.10 15.26 4.83
N THR A 261 1.98 14.50 5.92
CA THR A 261 1.14 14.86 7.07
C THR A 261 1.92 15.10 8.36
N THR A 262 3.24 14.88 8.37
CA THR A 262 4.03 15.15 9.58
C THR A 262 3.88 16.62 9.96
N PRO A 263 3.44 16.91 11.21
CA PRO A 263 3.38 18.29 11.66
C PRO A 263 4.76 18.90 11.54
N GLU A 264 4.87 20.04 10.86
CA GLU A 264 6.08 20.84 10.88
C GLU A 264 6.47 21.03 12.35
N MET A 265 7.54 20.37 12.78
CA MET A 265 8.15 20.64 14.07
C MET A 265 8.84 22.00 13.96
N HIS A 266 8.06 23.07 13.82
CA HIS A 266 8.55 24.41 14.06
C HIS A 266 9.12 24.43 15.46
N ALA A 267 10.44 24.59 15.53
CA ALA A 267 11.13 24.92 16.76
C ALA A 267 10.41 26.12 17.40
N SER A 268 9.80 25.85 18.56
CA SER A 268 9.36 26.81 19.58
C SER A 268 9.45 28.29 19.17
N VAL A 269 8.32 28.89 18.77
CA VAL A 269 8.09 30.29 19.17
C VAL A 269 7.68 30.24 20.64
N PRO A 270 8.40 30.89 21.57
CA PRO A 270 7.97 30.96 22.95
C PRO A 270 6.61 31.66 22.98
N VAL A 271 5.58 31.00 23.52
CA VAL A 271 4.34 31.67 23.86
C VAL A 271 4.71 32.67 24.96
N GLU A 272 4.65 33.96 24.63
CA GLU A 272 4.77 35.03 25.62
C GLU A 272 3.72 34.80 26.70
N THR A 273 4.18 34.47 27.90
CA THR A 273 3.34 34.46 29.10
C THR A 273 2.89 35.89 29.36
N PHE A 274 1.61 36.17 29.12
CA PHE A 274 0.97 37.37 29.64
C PHE A 274 1.03 37.34 31.17
N PRO A 275 1.48 38.43 31.83
CA PRO A 275 1.52 38.48 33.28
C PRO A 275 0.09 38.44 33.82
N ALA A 276 -0.11 37.63 34.86
CA ALA A 276 -1.36 37.62 35.61
C ALA A 276 -1.61 39.01 36.18
N LEU A 277 -2.76 39.60 35.83
CA LEU A 277 -3.25 40.82 36.46
C LEU A 277 -3.59 40.49 37.91
N SER A 278 -2.92 41.23 38.80
CA SER A 278 -3.10 41.25 40.26
C SER A 278 -4.47 41.78 40.69
#